data_AF-A0A367Q1B6-F1
#
_entry.id   AF-A0A367Q1B6-F1
#
_cell.length_a   1.000
_cell.length_b   1.000
_cell.length_c   1.000
_cell.angle_alpha   90.00
_cell.angle_beta   90.00
_cell.angle_gamma   90.00
#
_symmetry.space_group_name_H-M   'P 1'
#
loop_
_entity.id
_entity.type
_entity.pdbx_description
1 polymer ?
#
loop_
_entity_poly.entity_id
_entity_poly.type
_entity_poly.pdbx_seq_one_letter_code
_entity_poly.pdbx_strand_id
1 'polypeptide(L)' 'MIQLTVPNMACSACGETITKAIQAVDTTAKVEADPKTKLVSVETQASETEVKEAIIAAGYSIA' A
#
# COMPACT_ATOMS: atom_id res chain seq x y z
N MET A 1 -5.74 -7.61 -8.81
CA MET A 1 -5.17 -6.26 -8.69
C MET A 1 -6.07 -5.47 -7.78
N ILE A 2 -5.50 -4.79 -6.78
CA ILE A 2 -6.18 -3.97 -5.78
C ILE A 2 -5.71 -2.52 -5.97
N GLN A 3 -6.61 -1.55 -5.83
CA GLN A 3 -6.28 -0.13 -5.88
C GLN A 3 -6.84 0.58 -4.66
N LEU A 4 -6.00 1.33 -3.95
CA LEU A 4 -6.34 1.97 -2.68
C LEU A 4 -5.87 3.43 -2.71
N THR A 5 -6.70 4.33 -2.18
CA THR A 5 -6.32 5.73 -1.99
C THR A 5 -5.75 5.92 -0.59
N VAL A 6 -4.52 6.41 -0.50
CA VAL A 6 -3.77 6.64 0.74
C VAL A 6 -3.47 8.13 0.90
N PRO A 7 -4.40 8.95 1.42
CA PRO A 7 -4.32 10.40 1.36
C PRO A 7 -3.14 10.99 2.13
N ASN A 8 -2.69 10.33 3.21
CA ASN A 8 -1.56 10.77 4.02
C ASN A 8 -0.18 10.30 3.51
N MET A 9 -0.10 9.65 2.34
CA MET A 9 1.17 9.34 1.66
C MET A 9 1.80 10.62 1.10
N ALA A 10 2.76 11.22 1.82
CA ALA A 10 3.27 12.55 1.51
C ALA A 10 4.46 12.58 0.53
N CYS A 11 5.30 11.54 0.52
CA CYS A 11 6.52 11.49 -0.28
C CYS A 11 6.84 10.05 -0.75
N SER A 12 7.87 9.91 -1.58
CA SER A 12 8.31 8.61 -2.11
C SER A 12 8.68 7.62 -1.01
N ALA A 13 9.32 8.08 0.07
CA ALA A 13 9.65 7.24 1.22
C ALA A 13 8.42 6.69 1.95
N CYS A 14 7.28 7.42 1.92
CA CYS A 14 6.01 6.87 2.39
C CYS A 14 5.54 5.71 1.50
N GLY A 15 5.66 5.86 0.18
CA GLY A 15 5.37 4.78 -0.77
C GLY A 15 6.22 3.55 -0.53
N GLU A 16 7.53 3.70 -0.30
CA GLU A 16 8.43 2.59 0.05
C GLU A 16 8.03 1.89 1.35
N THR A 17 7.59 2.65 2.35
CA THR A 17 7.12 2.10 3.64
C THR A 17 5.84 1.28 3.44
N ILE A 18 4.89 1.80 2.67
CA ILE A 18 3.66 1.09 2.28
C ILE A 18 4.00 -0.20 1.52
N THR A 19 4.89 -0.13 0.53
CA THR A 19 5.34 -1.29 -0.24
C THR A 19 5.91 -2.38 0.67
N LYS A 20 6.79 -2.03 1.61
CA LYS A 20 7.36 -2.98 2.57
C LYS A 20 6.31 -3.60 3.49
N ALA A 21 5.33 -2.82 3.94
CA ALA A 21 4.23 -3.33 4.77
C ALA A 21 3.39 -4.38 4.02
N ILE A 22 3.06 -4.11 2.75
CA ILE A 22 2.33 -5.06 1.90
C ILE A 22 3.19 -6.30 1.62
N GLN A 23 4.48 -6.13 1.34
CA GLN A 23 5.40 -7.24 1.09
C GLN A 23 5.69 -8.11 2.32
N ALA A 24 5.43 -7.60 3.53
CA ALA A 24 5.47 -8.42 4.75
C ALA A 24 4.29 -9.40 4.84
N VAL A 25 3.17 -9.10 4.16
CA VAL A 25 2.01 -10.00 4.03
C VAL A 25 2.21 -10.95 2.85
N ASP A 26 2.60 -10.43 1.69
CA ASP A 26 2.90 -11.21 0.48
C ASP A 26 4.23 -10.75 -0.11
N THR A 27 5.30 -11.53 0.13
CA THR A 27 6.66 -11.24 -0.35
C THR A 27 6.78 -11.15 -1.88
N THR A 28 5.81 -11.64 -2.63
CA THR A 28 5.77 -11.59 -4.10
C THR A 28 4.94 -10.43 -4.65
N ALA A 29 4.34 -9.62 -3.77
CA ALA A 29 3.49 -8.50 -4.16
C ALA A 29 4.27 -7.44 -4.94
N LYS A 30 3.69 -6.99 -6.05
CA LYS A 30 4.15 -5.82 -6.80
C LYS A 30 3.31 -4.63 -6.40
N VAL A 31 3.96 -3.56 -5.97
CA VAL A 31 3.31 -2.36 -5.46
C VAL A 31 3.81 -1.15 -6.24
N GLU A 32 2.88 -0.39 -6.78
CA GLU A 32 3.12 0.93 -7.34
C GLU A 32 2.43 1.96 -6.46
N ALA A 33 3.22 2.83 -5.82
CA ALA A 33 2.73 3.87 -4.93
C ALA A 33 3.10 5.25 -5.48
N ASP A 34 2.09 6.08 -5.73
CA ASP A 34 2.27 7.43 -6.27
C ASP A 34 1.83 8.51 -5.27
N PRO A 35 2.77 9.20 -4.60
CA PRO A 35 2.48 10.29 -3.67
C PRO A 35 1.77 11.50 -4.29
N LYS A 36 1.81 11.69 -5.62
CA LYS A 36 1.11 12.79 -6.29
C LYS A 36 -0.39 12.51 -6.39
N THR A 37 -0.75 11.32 -6.83
CA THR A 37 -2.16 10.89 -6.96
C THR A 37 -2.75 10.30 -5.69
N LYS A 38 -1.90 9.98 -4.70
CA LYS A 38 -2.27 9.26 -3.48
C LYS A 38 -2.74 7.82 -3.75
N LEU A 39 -2.46 7.29 -4.93
CA LEU A 39 -2.90 5.96 -5.33
C LEU A 39 -1.81 4.92 -5.03
N VAL A 40 -2.25 3.77 -4.49
CA VAL A 40 -1.44 2.57 -4.34
C VAL A 40 -2.11 1.45 -5.13
N SER A 41 -1.42 0.93 -6.13
CA SER A 41 -1.85 -0.22 -6.93
C SER A 41 -1.04 -1.45 -6.54
N VAL A 42 -1.72 -2.57 -6.30
CA VAL A 42 -1.13 -3.79 -5.74
C VAL A 42 -1.52 -5.01 -6.59
N GLU A 43 -0.53 -5.72 -7.10
CA GLU A 43 -0.67 -7.10 -7.59
C GLU A 43 -0.19 -8.05 -6.49
N THR A 44 -1.09 -8.91 -5.98
CA THR A 44 -0.82 -9.80 -4.85
C THR A 44 -1.80 -10.98 -4.85
N GLN A 45 -1.44 -12.06 -4.16
CA GLN A 45 -2.36 -13.15 -3.82
C GLN A 45 -3.10 -12.93 -2.50
N ALA A 46 -2.67 -11.97 -1.68
CA ALA A 46 -3.35 -11.60 -0.45
C ALA A 46 -4.72 -10.98 -0.75
N SER A 47 -5.65 -11.11 0.21
CA SER A 47 -6.96 -10.47 0.12
C SER A 47 -6.84 -8.95 0.24
N GLU A 48 -7.82 -8.23 -0.30
CA GLU A 48 -7.89 -6.78 -0.16
C GLU A 48 -7.90 -6.33 1.31
N THR A 49 -8.56 -7.10 2.18
CA THR A 49 -8.59 -6.83 3.63
C THR A 49 -7.20 -6.88 4.25
N GLU A 50 -6.41 -7.92 3.96
CA GLU A 50 -5.04 -8.04 4.49
C GLU A 50 -4.13 -6.90 4.00
N VAL A 51 -4.28 -6.49 2.73
CA VAL A 51 -3.56 -5.33 2.19
C VAL A 51 -3.96 -4.04 2.91
N LYS A 52 -5.26 -3.83 3.14
CA LYS A 52 -5.76 -2.66 3.88
C LYS A 52 -5.22 -2.62 5.31
N GLU A 53 -5.25 -3.75 6.01
CA GLU A 53 -4.74 -3.87 7.37
C GLU A 53 -3.24 -3.60 7.45
N ALA A 54 -2.45 -4.09 6.49
CA ALA A 54 -1.01 -3.82 6.42
C ALA A 54 -0.71 -2.31 6.26
N ILE A 55 -1.46 -1.62 5.39
CA ILE A 55 -1.33 -0.17 5.19
C ILE A 55 -1.70 0.60 6.47
N ILE A 56 -2.79 0.21 7.13
CA ILE A 56 -3.23 0.83 8.39
C ILE A 56 -2.23 0.59 9.51
N ALA A 57 -1.69 -0.63 9.64
CA ALA A 57 -0.68 -0.99 10.62
C ALA A 57 0.64 -0.21 10.40
N ALA A 58 0.94 0.16 9.15
CA ALA A 58 2.07 1.03 8.81
C ALA A 58 1.80 2.53 9.10
N GLY A 59 0.63 2.89 9.62
CA GLY A 59 0.27 4.26 10.03
C GLY A 59 -0.40 5.08 8.92
N TYR A 60 -0.88 4.44 7.87
CA TYR A 60 -1.50 5.11 6.72
C TYR A 60 -3.02 4.91 6.71
N SER A 61 -3.76 5.96 6.36
CA SER A 61 -5.22 5.88 6.22
C SER A 61 -5.62 5.46 4.81
N ILE A 62 -6.82 4.90 4.67
CA ILE A 62 -7.38 4.45 3.38
C ILE A 62 -8.71 5.17 3.17
N ALA A 63 -8.96 5.63 1.95
CA ALA A 63 -10.21 6.28 1.52
C ALA A 63 -10.95 5.45 0.48
#